data_AF-A0A963QS02-F1
#
_entry.id   AF-A0A963QS02-F1
#
_cell.length_a   1.000
_cell.length_b   1.000
_cell.length_c   1.000
_cell.angle_alpha   90.00
_cell.angle_beta   90.00
_cell.angle_gamma   90.00
#
_symmetry.space_group_name_H-M   'P 1'
#
loop_
_entity.id
_entity.type
_entity.pdbx_description
1 polymer ?
#
loop_
_entity_poly.entity_id
_entity_poly.type
_entity_poly.pdbx_seq_one_letter_code
_entity_poly.pdbx_strand_id
1 'polypeptide(L)' 'ATPLEVCEARDRKGLYVKARAGILKEFTGISDPYEAPEHPEVIIDTRDYTPSEAAQHLLLKLESLGYIRGRM' A
#
# COMPACT_ATOMS: atom_id res chain seq x y z
N ALA A 1 1.24 -0.37 3.85
CA ALA A 1 1.31 0.40 5.11
C ALA A 1 1.91 1.81 4.95
N THR A 2 2.02 2.32 3.72
CA THR A 2 2.50 3.69 3.51
C THR A 2 1.54 4.72 4.15
N PRO A 3 2.05 5.68 4.93
CA PRO A 3 1.23 6.71 5.56
C PRO A 3 0.41 7.52 4.55
N LEU A 4 -0.76 7.95 4.99
CA LEU A 4 -1.72 8.69 4.19
C LEU A 4 -1.10 9.95 3.58
N GLU A 5 -0.29 10.67 4.34
CA GLU A 5 0.31 11.95 3.94
C GLU A 5 1.23 11.78 2.74
N VAL A 6 1.91 10.62 2.63
CA VAL A 6 2.75 10.32 1.47
C VAL A 6 1.93 9.94 0.25
N CYS A 7 0.83 9.21 0.45
CA CYS A 7 -0.11 8.91 -0.63
C CYS A 7 -0.76 10.19 -1.17
N GLU A 8 -1.17 11.10 -0.28
CA GLU A 8 -1.74 12.40 -0.59
C GLU A 8 -0.72 13.33 -1.26
N ALA A 9 0.52 13.38 -0.78
CA ALA A 9 1.58 14.18 -1.42
C ALA A 9 1.89 13.73 -2.87
N ARG A 10 1.74 12.43 -3.15
CA ARG A 10 1.99 11.88 -4.50
C ARG A 10 0.87 12.17 -5.50
N ASP A 11 -0.35 12.49 -5.05
CA ASP A 11 -1.65 12.55 -5.76
C ASP A 11 -1.63 12.70 -7.30
N ARG A 12 -1.14 11.68 -8.01
CA ARG A 12 -0.91 11.73 -9.47
C ARG A 12 -2.18 11.91 -10.29
N LYS A 13 -3.33 11.61 -9.69
CA LYS A 13 -4.65 11.61 -10.34
C LYS A 13 -5.55 12.75 -9.82
N GLY A 14 -5.06 13.56 -8.87
CA GLY A 14 -5.86 14.63 -8.25
C GLY A 14 -7.05 14.13 -7.44
N LEU A 15 -7.02 12.88 -6.96
CA LEU A 15 -8.13 12.27 -6.23
C LEU A 15 -8.17 12.77 -4.79
N TYR A 16 -7.02 12.89 -4.13
CA TYR A 16 -6.96 13.42 -2.77
C TYR A 16 -7.38 14.89 -2.73
N VAL A 17 -6.94 15.70 -3.70
CA VAL A 17 -7.39 17.11 -3.82
C VAL A 17 -8.91 17.19 -3.96
N LYS A 18 -9.52 16.36 -4.82
CA LYS A 18 -10.98 16.32 -4.99
C LYS A 18 -11.71 15.83 -3.74
N ALA A 19 -11.14 14.88 -3.02
CA ALA A 19 -11.69 14.39 -1.75
C ALA A 19 -11.65 15.47 -0.67
N ARG A 20 -10.52 16.18 -0.51
CA ARG A 20 -10.40 17.33 0.41
C ARG A 20 -11.34 18.48 0.05
N ALA A 21 -11.63 18.68 -1.23
CA ALA A 21 -12.61 19.65 -1.71
C ALA A 21 -14.08 19.20 -1.54
N GLY A 22 -14.34 17.99 -1.01
CA GLY A 22 -15.69 17.45 -0.82
C GLY A 22 -16.40 17.01 -2.10
N ILE A 23 -15.68 16.94 -3.23
CA ILE A 23 -16.23 16.52 -4.52
C ILE A 23 -16.39 15.00 -4.56
N LEU A 24 -15.39 14.27 -4.05
CA LEU A 24 -15.46 12.81 -3.88
C LEU A 24 -15.93 12.52 -2.46
N LYS A 25 -17.14 11.98 -2.35
CA LYS A 25 -17.70 11.48 -1.08
C LYS A 25 -17.11 10.11 -0.76
N GLU A 26 -17.12 9.76 0.52
CA GLU A 26 -16.72 8.42 1.01
C GLU A 26 -15.35 7.99 0.49
N PHE A 27 -14.35 8.87 0.66
CA PHE A 27 -13.00 8.62 0.19
C PHE A 27 -12.15 8.05 1.33
N THR A 28 -11.69 6.82 1.15
CA THR A 28 -10.90 6.08 2.14
C THR A 28 -9.65 6.84 2.56
N GLY A 29 -9.43 6.97 3.88
CA GLY A 29 -8.37 7.77 4.48
C GLY A 29 -8.71 9.25 4.66
N ILE A 30 -9.82 9.75 4.11
CA ILE A 30 -10.23 11.16 4.24
C ILE A 30 -11.58 11.28 4.96
N SER A 31 -12.64 10.79 4.31
CA SER A 31 -14.02 10.84 4.84
C SER A 31 -14.56 9.46 5.20
N ASP A 32 -13.83 8.41 4.85
CA ASP A 32 -14.15 7.01 5.15
C ASP A 32 -12.89 6.34 5.75
N PRO A 33 -13.00 5.49 6.79
CA PRO A 33 -11.83 4.91 7.44
C PRO A 33 -11.16 3.85 6.57
N TYR A 34 -9.85 3.65 6.80
CA TYR A 34 -9.13 2.47 6.31
C TYR A 34 -8.85 1.54 7.49
N GLU A 35 -9.40 0.33 7.44
CA GLU A 35 -9.14 -0.70 8.43
C GLU A 35 -7.86 -1.46 8.02
N ALA A 36 -6.75 -1.16 8.70
CA ALA A 36 -5.49 -1.84 8.45
C ALA A 36 -5.60 -3.33 8.84
N PRO A 37 -4.99 -4.26 8.09
CA PRO A 37 -5.00 -5.68 8.45
C PRO A 37 -4.36 -5.92 9.83
N GLU A 38 -5.02 -6.70 10.68
CA GLU A 38 -4.50 -7.06 12.01
C GLU A 38 -3.39 -8.13 11.94
N HIS A 39 -3.53 -9.10 11.02
CA HIS A 39 -2.61 -10.23 10.88
C HIS A 39 -2.13 -10.41 9.43
N PRO A 40 -1.43 -9.43 8.85
CA PRO A 40 -0.90 -9.56 7.49
C PRO A 40 0.30 -10.51 7.45
N GLU A 41 0.36 -11.36 6.42
CA GLU A 41 1.52 -12.23 6.18
C GLU A 41 2.77 -11.42 5.78
N VAL A 42 2.57 -10.27 5.12
CA VAL A 42 3.62 -9.33 4.72
C VAL A 42 3.11 -7.89 4.80
N ILE A 43 3.96 -7.00 5.32
CA ILE A 43 3.71 -5.56 5.37
C ILE A 43 4.78 -4.88 4.52
N ILE A 44 4.34 -4.05 3.57
CA ILE A 44 5.23 -3.24 2.74
C ILE A 44 4.88 -1.77 2.91
N ASP A 45 5.88 -0.98 3.30
CA ASP A 45 5.85 0.47 3.15
C ASP A 45 6.58 0.87 1.88
N THR A 46 5.83 1.34 0.89
CA THR A 46 6.32 1.76 -0.44
C THR A 46 7.13 3.06 -0.44
N ARG A 47 7.48 3.59 0.73
CA ARG A 47 8.47 4.66 0.88
C ARG A 47 9.89 4.11 0.84
N ASP A 48 10.06 2.90 1.37
CA ASP A 48 11.37 2.32 1.63
C ASP A 48 11.84 1.39 0.52
N TYR A 49 10.96 1.12 -0.46
CA TYR A 49 11.21 0.17 -1.54
C TYR A 49 10.80 0.73 -2.89
N THR A 50 11.62 0.47 -3.89
CA THR A 50 11.19 0.48 -5.29
C THR A 50 10.16 -0.63 -5.54
N PRO A 51 9.38 -0.56 -6.63
CA PRO A 51 8.46 -1.64 -6.99
C PRO A 51 9.13 -3.01 -7.12
N SER A 52 10.35 -3.06 -7.67
CA SER A 52 11.11 -4.31 -7.83
C SER A 52 11.54 -4.89 -6.48
N GLU A 53 12.01 -4.06 -5.55
CA GLU A 53 12.38 -4.50 -4.19
C GLU A 53 11.16 -4.97 -3.39
N ALA A 54 10.04 -4.25 -3.48
CA ALA A 54 8.77 -4.66 -2.86
C ALA A 54 8.27 -6.00 -3.42
N ALA A 55 8.37 -6.20 -4.74
CA ALA A 55 8.04 -7.47 -5.37
C ALA A 55 8.97 -8.60 -4.89
N GLN A 56 10.26 -8.33 -4.76
CA GLN A 56 11.22 -9.30 -4.22
C GLN A 56 10.88 -9.69 -2.77
N HIS A 57 10.48 -8.73 -1.93
CA HIS A 57 10.04 -9.00 -0.55
C HIS A 57 8.83 -9.94 -0.52
N LEU A 58 7.87 -9.72 -1.43
CA LEU A 58 6.70 -10.59 -1.55
C LEU A 58 7.09 -12.00 -2.01
N LEU A 59 7.99 -12.13 -2.99
CA LEU A 59 8.46 -13.42 -3.49
C LEU A 59 9.15 -14.23 -2.37
N LEU A 60 10.05 -13.60 -1.61
CA LEU A 60 10.70 -14.25 -0.46
C LEU A 60 9.69 -14.71 0.59
N LYS A 61 8.63 -13.92 0.84
CA LYS A 61 7.56 -14.35 1.74
C LYS A 61 6.83 -15.58 1.20
N LEU A 62 6.46 -15.59 -0.09
CA LEU A 62 5.79 -16.73 -0.71
C LEU A 62 6.65 -18.00 -0.68
N GLU A 63 7.96 -17.87 -0.90
CA GLU A 63 8.93 -18.97 -0.73
C GLU A 63 8.95 -19.48 0.70
N SER A 64 9.03 -18.59 1.70
CA SER A 64 9.05 -18.96 3.11
C SER A 64 7.79 -19.69 3.59
N LEU A 65 6.64 -19.38 2.97
CA LEU A 65 5.36 -20.05 3.22
C LEU A 65 5.21 -21.34 2.42
N GLY A 66 6.16 -21.67 1.54
CA GLY A 66 6.14 -22.87 0.71
C GLY A 66 5.18 -22.81 -0.48
N TYR A 67 4.67 -21.64 -0.84
CA TYR A 67 3.77 -21.48 -1.99
C TYR A 67 4.49 -21.55 -3.34
N ILE A 68 5.77 -21.16 -3.37
CA ILE A 68 6.63 -21.23 -4.55
C ILE A 68 7.99 -21.81 -4.17
N ARG A 69 8.69 -22.41 -5.14
CA ARG A 69 10.07 -22.86 -4.94
C ARG A 69 11.01 -21.68 -5.13
N GLY A 70 11.98 -21.54 -4.22
CA GLY A 70 13.10 -20.63 -4.43
C GLY A 70 13.85 -20.99 -5.70
N ARG A 71 14.31 -19.97 -6.44
CA ARG A 71 15.28 -20.20 -7.52
C ARG A 71 16.55 -20.78 -6.90
N MET A 72 16.87 -22.01 -7.29
CA MET A 72 18.15 -22.67 -7.00
C MET A 72 19.31 -21.91 -7.64
#